data_AF-A0A8B7TQ22-F1
#
_entry.id   AF-A0A8B7TQ22-F1
#
_cell.length_a   1.000
_cell.length_b   1.000
_cell.length_c   1.000
_cell.angle_alpha   90.00
_cell.angle_beta   90.00
_cell.angle_gamma   90.00
#
_symmetry.space_group_name_H-M   'P 1'
#
loop_
_entity.id
_entity.type
_entity.pdbx_description
1 polymer ?
#
loop_
_entity_poly.entity_id
_entity_poly.type
_entity_poly.pdbx_seq_one_letter_code
_entity_poly.pdbx_strand_id
1 'polypeptide(L)'
;MGRSSEWSKRTVGTQKLGLEKWIRKAKPQDTLDLCQFLNNDLAGTVARYPRRFVGLGTLPMQAPEMAIKEMERCVKELGFPGVQIGSHINMWDLNQQELFPVYAAAEKLNCSLFVHPWDMQMDGRMAKYWLPWLVGMPAETTIAICSMIMGGVFEKFPKLKVCFAHGGGAFPFILGRISHGFNMRPDLCAQDNSSDPKKYLGSFYTDSLVHDHRPSSC
;
A
#
# COMPACT_ATOMS: atom_id res chain seq x y z
N MET A 1 -2.76 23.39 -6.35
CA MET A 1 -2.36 22.09 -6.96
C MET A 1 -3.46 21.07 -6.67
N GLY A 2 -4.39 20.86 -7.61
CA GLY A 2 -5.64 20.14 -7.38
C GLY A 2 -5.84 18.91 -8.27
N ARG A 3 -4.91 17.95 -8.24
CA ARG A 3 -5.00 16.71 -9.06
C ARG A 3 -5.32 15.42 -8.29
N SER A 4 -5.20 15.37 -6.95
CA SER A 4 -5.43 14.12 -6.21
C SER A 4 -6.91 13.85 -5.86
N SER A 5 -7.77 14.88 -5.85
CA SER A 5 -9.18 14.74 -5.46
C SER A 5 -10.08 14.07 -6.52
N GLU A 6 -9.66 14.02 -7.79
CA GLU A 6 -10.43 13.35 -8.85
C GLU A 6 -10.21 11.83 -8.89
N TRP A 7 -9.02 11.35 -8.46
CA TRP A 7 -8.70 9.92 -8.41
C TRP A 7 -9.58 9.18 -7.40
N SER A 8 -9.76 9.74 -6.21
CA SER A 8 -10.58 9.14 -5.13
C SER A 8 -12.04 8.95 -5.54
N LYS A 9 -12.61 9.83 -6.37
CA LYS A 9 -14.02 9.75 -6.80
C LYS A 9 -14.29 8.74 -7.91
N ARG A 10 -13.25 8.26 -8.61
CA ARG A 10 -13.36 7.37 -9.78
C ARG A 10 -12.74 5.99 -9.56
N THR A 11 -12.12 5.76 -8.41
CA THR A 11 -11.46 4.48 -8.09
C THR A 11 -12.40 3.64 -7.25
N VAL A 12 -12.73 2.44 -7.73
CA VAL A 12 -13.41 1.42 -6.92
C VAL A 12 -12.34 0.41 -6.53
N GLY A 13 -11.92 0.46 -5.27
CA GLY A 13 -11.09 -0.59 -4.65
C GLY A 13 -11.99 -1.64 -3.99
N THR A 14 -11.49 -2.86 -3.82
CA THR A 14 -12.15 -3.89 -3.01
C THR A 14 -11.99 -3.61 -1.51
N GLN A 15 -12.47 -2.46 -1.03
CA GLN A 15 -12.61 -2.19 0.41
C GLN A 15 -13.87 -2.86 0.94
N LYS A 16 -13.85 -4.17 1.11
CA LYS A 16 -14.80 -4.85 1.99
C LYS A 16 -14.09 -5.16 3.29
N LEU A 17 -14.33 -4.35 4.33
CA LEU A 17 -13.77 -4.38 5.69
C LEU A 17 -13.71 -5.77 6.38
N GLY A 18 -14.33 -6.81 5.82
CA GLY A 18 -14.22 -8.18 6.30
C GLY A 18 -13.24 -9.08 5.54
N LEU A 19 -12.98 -8.83 4.25
CA LEU A 19 -12.35 -9.79 3.34
C LEU A 19 -10.81 -9.82 3.41
N GLU A 20 -10.16 -8.67 3.65
CA GLU A 20 -8.69 -8.59 3.73
C GLU A 20 -8.11 -9.42 4.90
N LYS A 21 -8.86 -9.59 5.99
CA LYS A 21 -8.49 -10.46 7.13
C LYS A 21 -8.47 -11.94 6.75
N TRP A 22 -9.38 -12.38 5.87
CA TRP A 22 -9.44 -13.76 5.39
C TRP A 22 -8.36 -14.06 4.35
N ILE A 23 -8.14 -13.12 3.42
CA ILE A 23 -7.14 -13.23 2.35
C ILE A 23 -5.75 -13.57 2.90
N ARG A 24 -5.38 -13.07 4.08
CA ARG A 24 -4.01 -13.20 4.60
C ARG A 24 -3.74 -14.43 5.47
N LYS A 25 -4.76 -14.93 6.19
CA LYS A 25 -4.65 -16.08 7.10
C LYS A 25 -5.12 -17.40 6.47
N ALA A 26 -5.76 -17.35 5.31
CA ALA A 26 -6.19 -18.52 4.55
C ALA A 26 -5.03 -19.16 3.77
N LYS A 27 -5.27 -20.37 3.25
CA LYS A 27 -4.30 -21.04 2.37
C LYS A 27 -4.09 -20.19 1.12
N PRO A 28 -2.87 -20.13 0.56
CA PRO A 28 -2.57 -19.35 -0.64
C PRO A 28 -3.54 -19.56 -1.81
N GLN A 29 -3.93 -20.82 -2.05
CA GLN A 29 -4.87 -21.15 -3.13
C GLN A 29 -6.27 -20.59 -2.88
N ASP A 30 -6.81 -20.76 -1.67
CA ASP A 30 -8.13 -20.23 -1.32
C ASP A 30 -8.16 -18.69 -1.44
N THR A 31 -7.05 -18.05 -1.06
CA THR A 31 -6.87 -16.61 -1.24
C THR A 31 -6.84 -16.21 -2.71
N LEU A 32 -6.10 -16.95 -3.55
CA LEU A 32 -6.06 -16.69 -4.99
C LEU A 32 -7.45 -16.83 -5.62
N ASP A 33 -8.20 -17.88 -5.27
CA ASP A 33 -9.55 -18.11 -5.77
C ASP A 33 -10.48 -16.93 -5.40
N LEU A 34 -10.37 -16.45 -4.16
CA LEU A 34 -11.10 -15.28 -3.70
C LEU A 34 -10.67 -13.99 -4.42
N CYS A 35 -9.36 -13.79 -4.61
CA CYS A 35 -8.83 -12.65 -5.37
C CYS A 35 -9.39 -12.65 -6.79
N GLN A 36 -9.36 -13.80 -7.47
CA GLN A 36 -9.89 -13.93 -8.84
C GLN A 36 -11.39 -13.62 -8.89
N PHE A 37 -12.17 -14.13 -7.94
CA PHE A 37 -13.59 -13.83 -7.82
C PHE A 37 -13.84 -12.32 -7.67
N LEU A 38 -13.14 -11.67 -6.73
CA LEU A 38 -13.28 -10.23 -6.47
C LEU A 38 -12.82 -9.38 -7.65
N ASN A 39 -11.70 -9.74 -8.27
CA ASN A 39 -11.15 -9.04 -9.42
C ASN A 39 -12.08 -9.17 -10.64
N ASN A 40 -12.73 -10.32 -10.84
CA ASN A 40 -13.71 -10.51 -11.92
C ASN A 40 -14.99 -9.67 -11.70
N ASP A 41 -15.50 -9.60 -10.47
CA ASP A 41 -16.65 -8.74 -10.13
C ASP A 41 -16.33 -7.25 -10.34
N LEU A 42 -15.13 -6.84 -9.92
CA LEU A 42 -14.64 -5.48 -10.11
C LEU A 42 -14.51 -5.14 -11.61
N ALA A 43 -13.96 -6.06 -12.40
CA ALA A 43 -13.85 -5.91 -13.85
C ALA A 43 -15.23 -5.81 -14.52
N GLY A 44 -16.21 -6.62 -14.09
CA GLY A 44 -17.59 -6.53 -14.56
C GLY A 44 -18.25 -5.18 -14.23
N THR A 45 -17.91 -4.58 -13.08
CA THR A 45 -18.39 -3.25 -12.70
C THR A 45 -17.73 -2.14 -13.51
N VAL A 46 -16.42 -2.22 -13.75
CA VAL A 46 -15.68 -1.29 -14.62
C VAL A 46 -16.22 -1.37 -16.05
N ALA A 47 -16.45 -2.57 -16.58
CA ALA A 47 -16.99 -2.78 -17.92
C ALA A 47 -18.39 -2.16 -18.11
N ARG A 48 -19.23 -2.15 -17.06
CA ARG A 48 -20.54 -1.48 -17.10
C ARG A 48 -20.44 0.04 -17.12
N TYR A 49 -19.40 0.63 -16.51
CA TYR A 49 -19.24 2.08 -16.39
C TYR A 49 -17.78 2.55 -16.63
N PRO A 50 -17.20 2.31 -17.81
CA PRO A 50 -15.76 2.44 -18.05
C PRO A 50 -15.24 3.89 -18.04
N ARG A 51 -16.13 4.87 -18.23
CA ARG A 51 -15.79 6.30 -18.13
C ARG A 51 -15.85 6.85 -16.70
N ARG A 52 -16.36 6.06 -15.75
CA ARG A 52 -16.56 6.47 -14.35
C ARG A 52 -15.68 5.73 -13.38
N PHE A 53 -15.40 4.45 -13.64
CA PHE A 53 -14.65 3.59 -12.72
C PHE A 53 -13.37 3.06 -13.33
N VAL A 54 -12.35 2.97 -12.47
CA VAL A 54 -11.15 2.16 -12.66
C VAL A 54 -11.05 1.14 -11.52
N GLY A 55 -10.53 -0.05 -11.81
CA GLY A 55 -10.36 -1.12 -10.84
C GLY A 55 -8.95 -1.18 -10.28
N LEU A 56 -8.83 -1.33 -8.96
CA LEU A 56 -7.58 -1.75 -8.32
C LEU A 56 -7.75 -3.19 -7.84
N GLY A 57 -6.99 -4.11 -8.43
CA GLY A 57 -7.09 -5.54 -8.10
C GLY A 57 -6.57 -5.85 -6.70
N THR A 58 -6.94 -7.01 -6.16
CA THR A 58 -6.38 -7.58 -4.92
C THR A 58 -5.54 -8.83 -5.23
N LEU A 59 -4.53 -9.11 -4.39
CA LEU A 59 -3.54 -10.15 -4.63
C LEU A 59 -3.34 -11.08 -3.42
N PRO A 60 -3.01 -12.37 -3.63
CA PRO A 60 -2.61 -13.29 -2.56
C PRO A 60 -1.16 -13.03 -2.10
N MET A 61 -0.93 -11.89 -1.45
CA MET A 61 0.42 -11.38 -1.15
C MET A 61 1.28 -12.27 -0.25
N GLN A 62 0.70 -13.22 0.49
CA GLN A 62 1.45 -14.22 1.26
C GLN A 62 2.14 -15.28 0.39
N ALA A 63 1.82 -15.34 -0.91
CA ALA A 63 2.44 -16.23 -1.88
C ALA A 63 2.91 -15.42 -3.10
N PRO A 64 4.13 -14.87 -3.08
CA PRO A 64 4.64 -13.94 -4.10
C PRO A 64 4.48 -14.43 -5.55
N GLU A 65 4.75 -15.70 -5.82
CA GLU A 65 4.60 -16.27 -7.17
C GLU A 65 3.15 -16.23 -7.67
N MET A 66 2.18 -16.53 -6.79
CA MET A 66 0.76 -16.45 -7.12
C MET A 66 0.31 -14.99 -7.25
N ALA A 67 0.80 -14.10 -6.39
CA ALA A 67 0.53 -12.67 -6.45
C ALA A 67 1.00 -12.06 -7.77
N ILE A 68 2.19 -12.44 -8.26
CA ILE A 68 2.70 -11.99 -9.55
C ILE A 68 1.80 -12.46 -10.70
N LYS A 69 1.41 -13.74 -10.72
CA LYS A 69 0.52 -14.27 -11.78
C LYS A 69 -0.83 -13.56 -11.79
N GLU A 70 -1.43 -13.34 -10.63
CA GLU A 70 -2.71 -12.62 -10.56
C GLU A 70 -2.56 -11.13 -10.88
N MET A 71 -1.43 -10.50 -10.55
CA MET A 71 -1.13 -9.13 -10.97
C MET A 71 -1.00 -9.04 -12.50
N GLU A 72 -0.30 -9.98 -13.12
CA GLU A 72 -0.21 -10.06 -14.58
C GLU A 72 -1.59 -10.20 -15.22
N ARG A 73 -2.46 -11.04 -14.66
CA ARG A 73 -3.85 -11.20 -15.11
C ARG A 73 -4.65 -9.90 -14.95
N CYS A 74 -4.58 -9.26 -13.78
CA CYS A 74 -5.24 -7.99 -13.50
C CYS A 74 -4.87 -6.91 -14.52
N VAL A 75 -3.58 -6.80 -14.85
CA VAL A 75 -3.09 -5.77 -15.78
C VAL A 75 -3.40 -6.14 -17.24
N LYS A 76 -3.02 -7.35 -17.67
CA LYS A 76 -3.05 -7.75 -19.09
C LYS A 76 -4.44 -8.15 -19.59
N GLU A 77 -5.26 -8.77 -18.73
CA GLU A 77 -6.56 -9.30 -19.12
C GLU A 77 -7.71 -8.42 -18.62
N LEU A 78 -7.65 -7.93 -17.37
CA LEU A 78 -8.72 -7.12 -16.79
C LEU A 78 -8.54 -5.61 -17.03
N GLY A 79 -7.37 -5.18 -17.51
CA GLY A 79 -7.08 -3.78 -17.81
C GLY A 79 -6.97 -2.88 -16.56
N PHE A 80 -6.68 -3.46 -15.39
CA PHE A 80 -6.50 -2.67 -14.17
C PHE A 80 -5.18 -1.88 -14.21
N PRO A 81 -5.19 -0.57 -13.89
CA PRO A 81 -3.98 0.24 -13.83
C PRO A 81 -3.13 -0.01 -12.58
N GLY A 82 -3.63 -0.81 -11.63
CA GLY A 82 -2.99 -1.01 -10.34
C GLY A 82 -3.67 -2.06 -9.48
N VAL A 83 -3.10 -2.26 -8.29
CA VAL A 83 -3.60 -3.15 -7.25
C VAL A 83 -3.59 -2.46 -5.89
N GLN A 84 -4.46 -2.89 -4.99
CA GLN A 84 -4.46 -2.51 -3.58
C GLN A 84 -3.83 -3.63 -2.74
N ILE A 85 -2.90 -3.26 -1.86
CA ILE A 85 -2.22 -4.16 -0.92
C ILE A 85 -2.27 -3.59 0.51
N GLY A 86 -2.06 -4.45 1.51
CA GLY A 86 -2.00 -4.05 2.91
C GLY A 86 -0.70 -3.31 3.29
N SER A 87 -0.69 -2.65 4.44
CA SER A 87 0.52 -2.07 5.07
C SER A 87 1.57 -3.14 5.44
N HIS A 88 1.14 -4.37 5.66
CA HIS A 88 1.98 -5.54 5.93
C HIS A 88 1.28 -6.86 5.58
N ILE A 89 2.08 -7.91 5.37
CA ILE A 89 1.66 -9.25 4.98
C ILE A 89 2.00 -10.22 6.12
N ASN A 90 1.06 -10.48 7.03
CA ASN A 90 1.27 -11.31 8.21
C ASN A 90 2.39 -10.76 9.09
N MET A 91 3.55 -11.42 9.12
CA MET A 91 4.74 -10.94 9.86
C MET A 91 5.70 -10.14 8.97
N TRP A 92 5.37 -9.99 7.69
CA TRP A 92 6.20 -9.30 6.73
C TRP A 92 5.78 -7.85 6.58
N ASP A 93 6.64 -6.95 7.04
CA ASP A 93 6.62 -5.58 6.58
C ASP A 93 6.99 -5.49 5.09
N LEU A 94 6.72 -4.34 4.47
CA LEU A 94 6.96 -4.15 3.03
C LEU A 94 8.44 -4.12 2.63
N ASN A 95 9.38 -4.21 3.58
CA ASN A 95 10.81 -4.38 3.31
C ASN A 95 11.24 -5.83 3.10
N GLN A 96 10.37 -6.82 3.34
CA GLN A 96 10.77 -8.23 3.26
C GLN A 96 11.15 -8.64 1.84
N GLN A 97 12.24 -9.41 1.73
CA GLN A 97 12.82 -9.77 0.44
C GLN A 97 11.90 -10.65 -0.40
N GLU A 98 11.04 -11.44 0.25
CA GLU A 98 10.01 -12.27 -0.38
C GLU A 98 9.05 -11.43 -1.25
N LEU A 99 8.87 -10.15 -0.94
CA LEU A 99 7.99 -9.24 -1.69
C LEU A 99 8.68 -8.57 -2.88
N PHE A 100 10.02 -8.62 -2.96
CA PHE A 100 10.78 -7.94 -4.01
C PHE A 100 10.44 -8.42 -5.43
N PRO A 101 10.21 -9.73 -5.67
CA PRO A 101 9.70 -10.20 -6.96
C PRO A 101 8.36 -9.57 -7.36
N VAL A 102 7.49 -9.28 -6.39
CA VAL A 102 6.19 -8.62 -6.62
C VAL A 102 6.41 -7.16 -7.05
N TYR A 103 7.33 -6.44 -6.40
CA TYR A 103 7.67 -5.07 -6.78
C TYR A 103 8.31 -4.99 -8.17
N ALA A 104 9.21 -5.93 -8.49
CA ALA A 104 9.82 -6.03 -9.81
C ALA A 104 8.76 -6.25 -10.92
N ALA A 105 7.80 -7.14 -10.65
CA ALA A 105 6.69 -7.38 -11.57
C ALA A 105 5.79 -6.14 -11.73
N ALA A 106 5.45 -5.48 -10.62
CA ALA A 106 4.63 -4.27 -10.64
C ALA A 106 5.29 -3.15 -11.45
N GLU A 107 6.59 -2.90 -11.24
CA GLU A 107 7.35 -1.92 -12.00
C GLU A 107 7.40 -2.27 -13.50
N LYS A 108 7.70 -3.53 -13.84
CA LYS A 108 7.74 -4.01 -15.24
C LYS A 108 6.40 -3.87 -15.95
N LEU A 109 5.30 -4.13 -15.24
CA LEU A 109 3.93 -4.02 -15.75
C LEU A 109 3.41 -2.58 -15.73
N ASN A 110 4.14 -1.63 -15.13
CA ASN A 110 3.66 -0.28 -14.83
C ASN A 110 2.33 -0.32 -14.02
N CYS A 111 2.22 -1.32 -13.14
CA CYS A 111 1.09 -1.52 -12.22
C CYS A 111 1.31 -0.67 -10.97
N SER A 112 0.38 0.25 -10.69
CA SER A 112 0.48 1.10 -9.49
C SER A 112 0.07 0.32 -8.24
N LEU A 113 0.76 0.54 -7.12
CA LEU A 113 0.43 -0.05 -5.82
C LEU A 113 -0.27 1.00 -4.96
N PHE A 114 -1.49 0.71 -4.52
CA PHE A 114 -2.15 1.47 -3.47
C PHE A 114 -2.02 0.72 -2.15
N VAL A 115 -1.27 1.27 -1.21
CA VAL A 115 -1.03 0.68 0.12
C VAL A 115 -2.06 1.23 1.08
N HIS A 116 -2.94 0.34 1.54
CA HIS A 116 -3.98 0.67 2.50
C HIS A 116 -3.70 0.00 3.85
N PRO A 117 -3.76 0.73 4.98
CA PRO A 117 -3.48 0.13 6.28
C PRO A 117 -4.58 -0.86 6.66
N TRP A 118 -4.15 -2.03 7.13
CA TRP A 118 -5.06 -3.05 7.66
C TRP A 118 -4.38 -3.86 8.78
N ASP A 119 -5.15 -4.71 9.47
CA ASP A 119 -4.68 -5.58 10.56
C ASP A 119 -3.88 -4.88 11.70
N MET A 120 -4.24 -3.63 12.00
CA MET A 120 -3.80 -2.94 13.20
C MET A 120 -4.34 -3.63 14.46
N GLN A 121 -3.72 -3.37 15.61
CA GLN A 121 -4.19 -3.91 16.88
C GLN A 121 -5.64 -3.46 17.18
N MET A 122 -6.52 -4.44 17.44
CA MET A 122 -7.96 -4.22 17.67
C MET A 122 -8.39 -4.33 19.13
N ASP A 123 -7.52 -4.85 20.00
CA ASP A 123 -7.84 -5.24 21.37
C ASP A 123 -7.00 -4.49 22.41
N GLY A 124 -7.11 -4.90 23.66
CA GLY A 124 -6.36 -4.32 24.77
C GLY A 124 -6.56 -2.80 24.88
N ARG A 125 -5.46 -2.05 24.86
CA ARG A 125 -5.47 -0.58 24.94
C ARG A 125 -6.12 0.08 23.73
N MET A 126 -6.17 -0.60 22.58
CA MET A 126 -6.76 -0.10 21.35
C MET A 126 -8.26 -0.41 21.23
N ALA A 127 -8.84 -1.18 22.16
CA ALA A 127 -10.24 -1.65 22.05
C ALA A 127 -11.30 -0.55 22.17
N LYS A 128 -10.94 0.67 22.60
CA LYS A 128 -11.89 1.76 22.90
C LYS A 128 -11.66 2.97 22.00
N TYR A 129 -12.63 3.88 22.01
CA TYR A 129 -12.58 5.21 21.38
C TYR A 129 -12.22 5.20 19.90
N TRP A 130 -12.51 4.09 19.20
CA TRP A 130 -12.20 3.93 17.78
C TRP A 130 -10.71 4.08 17.44
N LEU A 131 -9.83 3.88 18.43
CA LEU A 131 -8.38 4.03 18.29
C LEU A 131 -7.73 3.21 17.17
N PRO A 132 -8.20 2.00 16.79
CA PRO A 132 -7.59 1.26 15.69
C PRO A 132 -7.68 2.02 14.36
N TRP A 133 -8.77 2.76 14.15
CA TRP A 133 -8.95 3.57 12.94
C TRP A 133 -8.31 4.95 13.08
N LEU A 134 -8.52 5.64 14.21
CA LEU A 134 -8.08 7.02 14.39
C LEU A 134 -6.56 7.16 14.60
N VAL A 135 -5.91 6.13 15.16
CA VAL A 135 -4.47 6.12 15.49
C VAL A 135 -3.76 4.94 14.84
N GLY A 136 -4.35 3.75 14.87
CA GLY A 136 -3.75 2.53 14.33
C GLY A 136 -3.50 2.62 12.82
N MET A 137 -4.52 2.95 12.01
CA MET A 137 -4.36 3.06 10.55
C MET A 137 -3.29 4.07 10.11
N PRO A 138 -3.25 5.32 10.64
CA PRO A 138 -2.16 6.25 10.32
C PRO A 138 -0.78 5.75 10.76
N ALA A 139 -0.68 5.05 11.89
CA ALA A 139 0.58 4.47 12.36
C ALA A 139 1.07 3.36 11.43
N GLU A 140 0.19 2.44 11.03
CA GLU A 140 0.46 1.37 10.05
C GLU A 140 0.98 1.92 8.72
N THR A 141 0.33 2.96 8.17
CA THR A 141 0.82 3.60 6.94
C THR A 141 2.22 4.17 7.12
N THR A 142 2.50 4.77 8.28
CA THR A 142 3.82 5.35 8.57
C THR A 142 4.89 4.27 8.65
N ILE A 143 4.58 3.13 9.26
CA ILE A 143 5.46 1.95 9.30
C ILE A 143 5.72 1.45 7.87
N ALA A 144 4.68 1.27 7.06
CA ALA A 144 4.81 0.81 5.68
C ALA A 144 5.75 1.71 4.83
N ILE A 145 5.62 3.05 4.93
CA ILE A 145 6.51 4.00 4.26
C ILE A 145 7.96 3.83 4.76
N CYS A 146 8.16 3.80 6.08
CA CYS A 146 9.47 3.62 6.70
C CYS A 146 10.14 2.31 6.27
N SER A 147 9.39 1.21 6.25
CA SER A 147 9.87 -0.10 5.82
C SER A 147 10.30 -0.09 4.36
N MET A 148 9.48 0.45 3.45
CA MET A 148 9.87 0.52 2.03
C MET A 148 11.09 1.40 1.78
N ILE A 149 11.22 2.53 2.48
CA ILE A 149 12.38 3.42 2.38
C ILE A 149 13.63 2.75 2.93
N MET A 150 13.64 2.34 4.19
CA MET A 150 14.84 1.81 4.86
C MET A 150 15.20 0.41 4.35
N GLY A 151 14.24 -0.34 3.82
CA GLY A 151 14.46 -1.60 3.09
C GLY A 151 14.98 -1.42 1.66
N GLY A 152 15.16 -0.19 1.18
CA GLY A 152 15.72 0.08 -0.14
C GLY A 152 14.80 -0.26 -1.32
N VAL A 153 13.48 -0.36 -1.09
CA VAL A 153 12.53 -0.72 -2.16
C VAL A 153 12.52 0.33 -3.26
N PHE A 154 12.45 1.61 -2.89
CA PHE A 154 12.49 2.71 -3.87
C PHE A 154 13.86 2.91 -4.52
N GLU A 155 14.94 2.44 -3.88
CA GLU A 155 16.28 2.43 -4.46
C GLU A 155 16.39 1.38 -5.57
N LYS A 156 15.85 0.18 -5.31
CA LYS A 156 15.91 -0.95 -6.23
C LYS A 156 14.90 -0.87 -7.37
N PHE A 157 13.74 -0.26 -7.13
CA PHE A 157 12.64 -0.13 -8.09
C PHE A 157 12.24 1.34 -8.29
N PRO A 158 13.10 2.17 -8.90
CA PRO A 158 12.92 3.62 -8.98
C PRO A 158 11.75 4.08 -9.85
N LYS A 159 11.16 3.19 -10.66
CA LYS A 159 9.96 3.46 -11.47
C LYS A 159 8.69 2.87 -10.87
N LEU A 160 8.78 2.20 -9.72
CA LEU A 160 7.62 1.67 -9.01
C LEU A 160 6.73 2.82 -8.55
N LYS A 161 5.43 2.75 -8.87
CA LYS A 161 4.45 3.76 -8.48
C LYS A 161 3.70 3.28 -7.25
N VAL A 162 3.91 3.96 -6.13
CA VAL A 162 3.27 3.63 -4.85
C VAL A 162 2.47 4.83 -4.36
N CYS A 163 1.24 4.59 -3.92
CA CYS A 163 0.40 5.58 -3.26
C CYS A 163 -0.04 5.04 -1.90
N PHE A 164 0.17 5.80 -0.84
CA PHE A 164 -0.23 5.43 0.53
C PHE A 164 -1.52 6.13 0.94
N ALA A 165 -2.39 5.41 1.64
CA ALA A 165 -3.66 5.94 2.12
C ALA A 165 -3.50 6.99 3.25
N HIS A 166 -4.54 7.78 3.47
CA HIS A 166 -4.70 8.72 4.59
C HIS A 166 -3.57 9.76 4.68
N GLY A 167 -3.19 10.36 3.55
CA GLY A 167 -2.13 11.36 3.50
C GLY A 167 -0.74 10.83 3.88
N GLY A 168 -0.51 9.52 3.91
CA GLY A 168 0.72 8.92 4.41
C GLY A 168 0.76 8.74 5.93
N GLY A 169 -0.40 8.79 6.59
CA GLY A 169 -0.50 8.65 8.04
C GLY A 169 0.17 9.81 8.78
N ALA A 170 1.06 9.48 9.71
CA ALA A 170 1.84 10.48 10.45
C ALA A 170 3.17 10.85 9.77
N PHE A 171 3.60 10.10 8.73
CA PHE A 171 4.91 10.26 8.09
C PHE A 171 5.24 11.71 7.72
N PRO A 172 4.36 12.50 7.08
CA PRO A 172 4.71 13.86 6.68
C PRO A 172 5.01 14.78 7.87
N PHE A 173 4.32 14.58 8.99
CA PHE A 173 4.54 15.36 10.22
C PHE A 173 5.81 14.93 10.97
N ILE A 174 6.12 13.63 11.01
CA ILE A 174 7.25 13.10 11.79
C ILE A 174 8.52 12.83 10.96
N LEU A 175 8.54 13.16 9.67
CA LEU A 175 9.71 12.94 8.80
C LEU A 175 11.00 13.55 9.35
N GLY A 176 10.93 14.75 9.94
CA GLY A 176 12.09 15.38 10.58
C GLY A 176 12.70 14.50 11.67
N ARG A 177 11.86 13.85 12.49
CA ARG A 177 12.29 12.91 13.54
C ARG A 177 12.88 11.63 12.94
N ILE A 178 12.24 11.06 11.93
CA ILE A 178 12.70 9.82 11.27
C ILE A 178 14.08 10.05 10.64
N SER A 179 14.24 11.11 9.85
CA SER A 179 15.50 11.47 9.18
C SER A 179 16.61 11.77 10.19
N HIS A 180 16.33 12.51 11.27
CA HIS A 180 17.32 12.73 12.32
C HIS A 180 17.74 11.42 12.99
N GLY A 181 16.79 10.55 13.35
CA GLY A 181 17.07 9.23 13.93
C GLY A 181 17.92 8.35 13.02
N PHE A 182 17.60 8.31 11.72
CA PHE A 182 18.36 7.58 10.70
C PHE A 182 19.83 8.00 10.68
N ASN A 183 20.10 9.32 10.66
CA ASN A 183 21.46 9.86 10.62
C ASN A 183 22.23 9.66 11.93
N MET A 184 21.54 9.67 13.08
CA MET A 184 22.17 9.49 14.40
C MET A 184 22.41 8.02 14.75
N ARG A 185 21.60 7.10 14.21
CA ARG A 185 21.68 5.66 14.47
C ARG A 185 21.68 4.84 13.17
N PRO A 186 22.67 5.07 12.27
CA PRO A 186 22.78 4.30 11.04
C PRO A 186 23.03 2.81 11.30
N ASP A 187 23.62 2.47 12.46
CA ASP A 187 23.77 1.09 12.93
C ASP A 187 22.44 0.34 13.06
N LEU A 188 21.34 1.06 13.29
CA LEU A 188 19.98 0.49 13.36
C LEU A 188 19.20 0.69 12.06
N CYS A 189 19.29 1.88 11.47
CA CYS A 189 18.37 2.30 10.41
C CYS A 189 18.92 2.10 8.99
N ALA A 190 20.24 1.98 8.82
CA ALA A 190 20.89 2.01 7.51
C ALA A 190 21.53 0.66 7.10
N GLN A 191 21.07 -0.45 7.69
CA GLN A 191 21.62 -1.79 7.44
C GLN A 191 21.30 -2.28 6.02
N ASP A 192 20.12 -1.94 5.50
CA ASP A 192 19.66 -2.36 4.16
C ASP A 192 19.71 -1.23 3.12
N ASN A 193 19.62 0.03 3.56
CA ASN A 193 19.69 1.22 2.70
C ASN A 193 20.37 2.38 3.41
N SER A 194 21.42 2.94 2.81
CA SER A 194 22.22 4.03 3.38
C SER A 194 21.72 5.43 3.06
N SER A 195 20.65 5.56 2.27
CA SER A 195 20.07 6.85 1.89
C SER A 195 19.11 7.40 2.95
N ASP A 196 19.32 8.66 3.36
CA ASP A 196 18.41 9.39 4.28
C ASP A 196 16.96 9.37 3.73
N PRO A 197 15.96 9.01 4.57
CA PRO A 197 14.54 9.04 4.20
C PRO A 197 14.05 10.32 3.52
N LYS A 198 14.64 11.49 3.81
CA LYS A 198 14.28 12.74 3.12
C LYS A 198 14.55 12.72 1.62
N LYS A 199 15.50 11.92 1.13
CA LYS A 199 15.81 11.81 -0.31
C LYS A 199 14.65 11.22 -1.12
N TYR A 200 13.75 10.48 -0.47
CA TYR A 200 12.62 9.83 -1.13
C TYR A 200 11.35 10.69 -1.16
N LEU A 201 11.41 11.94 -0.71
CA LEU A 201 10.33 12.90 -0.94
C LEU A 201 10.12 13.09 -2.45
N GLY A 202 8.92 12.74 -2.92
CA GLY A 202 8.58 12.75 -4.34
C GLY A 202 8.77 11.41 -5.06
N SER A 203 9.34 10.39 -4.41
CA SER A 203 9.45 9.02 -4.96
C SER A 203 8.15 8.22 -4.88
N PHE A 204 7.17 8.67 -4.08
CA PHE A 204 5.86 8.04 -3.93
C PHE A 204 4.76 9.09 -3.76
N TYR A 205 3.51 8.63 -3.79
CA TYR A 205 2.31 9.44 -3.65
C TYR A 205 1.59 9.16 -2.32
N THR A 206 0.72 10.07 -1.93
CA THR A 206 -0.29 9.83 -0.90
C THR A 206 -1.65 10.31 -1.41
N ASP A 207 -2.73 9.75 -0.86
CA ASP A 207 -4.05 10.36 -1.07
C ASP A 207 -4.17 11.69 -0.31
N SER A 208 -5.30 12.40 -0.48
CA SER A 208 -5.59 13.65 0.23
C SER A 208 -6.59 13.49 1.37
N LEU A 209 -6.80 12.28 1.88
CA LEU A 209 -7.78 12.00 2.92
C LEU A 209 -7.21 12.32 4.31
N VAL A 210 -7.11 13.62 4.60
CA VAL A 210 -6.54 14.15 5.86
C VAL A 210 -7.53 14.99 6.66
N HIS A 211 -8.76 15.18 6.14
CA HIS A 211 -9.86 15.91 6.77
C HIS A 211 -9.61 17.39 7.14
N ASP A 212 -8.42 17.92 6.83
CA ASP A 212 -8.07 19.34 6.99
C ASP A 212 -7.83 20.00 5.63
N HIS A 213 -8.38 21.20 5.44
CA HIS A 213 -8.17 22.03 4.25
C HIS A 213 -6.79 22.69 4.21
N ARG A 214 -6.08 22.74 5.36
CA ARG A 214 -4.70 23.18 5.49
C ARG A 214 -3.86 22.00 5.99
N PRO A 215 -3.62 20.97 5.16
CA PRO A 215 -2.60 19.99 5.50
C PRO A 215 -1.32 20.78 5.78
N SER A 216 -0.81 20.66 7.00
CA SER A 216 0.43 21.32 7.43
C SER A 216 1.45 21.18 6.30
N SER A 217 1.82 22.32 5.73
CA SER A 217 2.67 22.45 4.55
C SER A 217 3.88 21.52 4.66
N CYS A 218 3.88 20.46 3.85
CA CYS A 218 5.07 19.70 3.51
C CYS A 218 5.80 20.38 2.37
#